data_AF-A0A931XU27-F1
#
_entry.id   AF-A0A931XU27-F1
#
_cell.length_a   1.000
_cell.length_b   1.000
_cell.length_c   1.000
_cell.angle_alpha   90.00
_cell.angle_beta   90.00
_cell.angle_gamma   90.00
#
_symmetry.space_group_name_H-M   'P 1'
#
loop_
_entity.id
_entity.type
_entity.pdbx_description
1 polymer ?
#
loop_
_entity_poly.entity_id
_entity_poly.type
_entity_poly.pdbx_seq_one_letter_code
_entity_poly.pdbx_strand_id
1 'polypeptide(L)'
;MIPKLQPNTTFAIHLRAATATGSKDWVGSVTPQGEIHTYWGKTGHINQHAGKKGDMAALQQIIAKKVNGQNRYQKVDEYHPRLGWESQRHKTPAATPAPAPKKRSQPPPEPVFDGKEAPDAAIKWDF
;
A
#
# COMPACT_ATOMS: atom_id res chain seq x y z
N MET A 1 3.07 -3.03 -8.87
CA MET A 1 2.66 -1.62 -8.97
C MET A 1 1.23 -1.58 -9.46
N ILE A 2 0.37 -0.74 -8.88
CA ILE A 2 -1.02 -0.58 -9.35
C ILE A 2 -1.01 0.30 -10.62
N PRO A 3 -1.73 -0.05 -11.69
CA PRO A 3 -1.71 0.69 -12.95
C PRO A 3 -2.27 2.11 -12.78
N LYS A 4 -1.84 3.00 -13.67
CA LYS A 4 -2.45 4.32 -13.80
C LYS A 4 -3.87 4.15 -14.33
N LEU A 5 -4.86 4.50 -13.51
CA LEU A 5 -6.27 4.44 -13.87
C LEU A 5 -6.62 5.55 -14.87
N GLN A 6 -7.75 5.38 -15.56
CA GLN A 6 -8.28 6.41 -16.44
C GLN A 6 -8.67 7.68 -15.66
N PRO A 7 -8.54 8.88 -16.26
CA PRO A 7 -8.98 10.10 -15.63
C PRO A 7 -10.48 10.03 -15.31
N ASN A 8 -10.87 10.71 -14.23
CA ASN A 8 -12.26 10.73 -13.74
C ASN A 8 -12.83 9.37 -13.34
N THR A 9 -11.99 8.35 -13.08
CA THR A 9 -12.46 7.09 -12.48
C THR A 9 -13.28 7.37 -11.21
N THR A 10 -14.53 6.91 -11.19
CA THR A 10 -15.45 7.09 -10.05
C THR A 10 -15.29 6.00 -9.01
N PHE A 11 -14.89 4.80 -9.43
CA PHE A 11 -14.60 3.69 -8.54
C PHE A 11 -13.59 2.74 -9.18
N ALA A 12 -12.68 2.20 -8.38
CA ALA A 12 -11.87 1.07 -8.80
C ALA A 12 -11.61 0.11 -7.63
N ILE A 13 -11.28 -1.12 -7.98
CA ILE A 13 -10.95 -2.16 -7.01
C ILE A 13 -9.73 -2.94 -7.50
N HIS A 14 -8.86 -3.29 -6.56
CA HIS A 14 -7.75 -4.20 -6.79
C HIS A 14 -8.03 -5.52 -6.09
N LEU A 15 -8.03 -6.58 -6.88
CA LEU A 15 -8.17 -7.96 -6.45
C LEU A 15 -6.87 -8.73 -6.70
N ARG A 16 -6.58 -9.70 -5.84
CA ARG A 16 -5.46 -10.63 -6.00
C ARG A 16 -5.92 -12.08 -5.86
N ALA A 17 -5.45 -12.93 -6.74
CA ALA A 17 -5.59 -14.38 -6.62
C ALA A 17 -4.22 -15.02 -6.42
N ALA A 18 -4.13 -15.94 -5.47
CA ALA A 18 -2.98 -16.83 -5.35
C ALA A 18 -3.06 -17.92 -6.44
N THR A 19 -1.94 -18.23 -7.08
CA THR A 19 -1.81 -19.31 -8.05
C THR A 19 -0.54 -20.12 -7.76
N ALA A 20 -0.44 -21.34 -8.29
CA ALA A 20 0.69 -22.23 -8.01
C ALA A 20 2.06 -21.62 -8.41
N THR A 21 2.10 -20.71 -9.39
CA THR A 21 3.33 -20.08 -9.89
C THR A 21 3.52 -18.63 -9.43
N GLY A 22 2.70 -18.18 -8.46
CA GLY A 22 2.74 -16.84 -7.88
C GLY A 22 1.36 -16.20 -7.74
N SER A 23 1.31 -14.89 -7.53
CA SER A 23 0.04 -14.15 -7.43
C SER A 23 -0.32 -13.46 -8.75
N LYS A 24 -1.61 -13.38 -9.05
CA LYS A 24 -2.16 -12.57 -10.15
C LYS A 24 -2.93 -11.40 -9.58
N ASP A 25 -2.64 -10.21 -10.11
CA ASP A 25 -3.38 -8.99 -9.79
C ASP A 25 -4.41 -8.71 -10.88
N TRP A 26 -5.60 -8.32 -10.47
CA TRP A 26 -6.66 -7.84 -11.34
C TRP A 26 -7.21 -6.53 -10.78
N VAL A 27 -7.32 -5.51 -11.62
CA VAL A 27 -7.85 -4.20 -11.26
C VAL A 27 -9.00 -3.89 -12.18
N GLY A 28 -10.13 -3.48 -11.61
CA GLY A 28 -11.29 -3.03 -12.38
C GLY A 28 -11.66 -1.62 -11.95
N SER A 29 -11.86 -0.73 -12.92
CA SER A 29 -12.28 0.65 -12.70
C SER A 29 -13.47 0.98 -13.59
N VAL A 30 -14.33 1.89 -13.12
CA VAL A 30 -15.44 2.44 -13.88
C VAL A 30 -15.32 3.95 -13.96
N THR A 31 -15.66 4.51 -15.12
CA THR A 31 -15.70 5.94 -15.40
C THR A 31 -17.16 6.43 -15.44
N PRO A 32 -17.41 7.73 -15.19
CA PRO A 32 -18.76 8.31 -15.26
C PRO A 32 -19.32 8.31 -16.69
N GLN A 33 -18.47 8.12 -17.70
CA GLN A 33 -18.87 7.97 -19.10
C GLN A 33 -19.48 6.59 -19.41
N GLY A 34 -19.59 5.70 -18.42
CA GLY A 34 -20.10 4.35 -18.62
C GLY A 34 -19.08 3.45 -19.31
N GLU A 35 -17.80 3.56 -18.92
CA GLU A 35 -16.74 2.68 -19.38
C GLU A 35 -16.11 1.93 -18.21
N ILE A 36 -15.94 0.62 -18.40
CA ILE A 36 -15.22 -0.25 -17.48
C ILE A 36 -13.85 -0.53 -18.09
N HIS A 37 -12.81 -0.16 -17.37
CA HIS A 37 -11.44 -0.55 -17.68
C HIS A 37 -10.99 -1.64 -16.73
N THR A 38 -10.45 -2.70 -17.29
CA THR A 38 -9.93 -3.85 -16.55
C THR A 38 -8.46 -4.00 -16.89
N TYR A 39 -7.65 -4.25 -15.87
CA TYR A 39 -6.23 -4.45 -15.97
C TYR A 39 -5.87 -5.74 -15.26
N TRP A 40 -4.95 -6.52 -15.80
CA TRP A 40 -4.54 -7.77 -15.16
C TRP A 40 -3.11 -8.18 -15.51
N GLY A 41 -2.55 -9.04 -14.68
CA GLY A 41 -1.21 -9.58 -14.89
C GLY A 41 -0.69 -10.32 -13.66
N LYS A 42 0.62 -10.57 -13.66
CA LYS A 42 1.32 -11.11 -12.49
C LYS A 42 1.42 -10.03 -11.43
N THR A 43 1.43 -10.41 -10.15
CA THR A 43 1.60 -9.43 -9.08
C THR A 43 2.89 -8.64 -9.24
N GLY A 44 2.77 -7.32 -9.10
CA GLY A 44 3.86 -6.38 -9.38
C GLY A 44 3.95 -5.94 -10.85
N HIS A 45 3.47 -6.76 -11.79
CA HIS A 45 3.59 -6.59 -13.25
C HIS A 45 2.22 -6.75 -13.94
N ILE A 46 1.39 -5.71 -13.81
CA ILE A 46 0.13 -5.61 -14.54
C ILE A 46 0.46 -5.04 -15.93
N ASN A 47 0.28 -5.87 -16.97
CA ASN A 47 0.67 -5.55 -18.34
C ASN A 47 -0.45 -5.71 -19.37
N GLN A 48 -1.61 -6.22 -18.96
CA GLN A 48 -2.77 -6.37 -19.83
C GLN A 48 -3.86 -5.39 -19.43
N HIS A 49 -4.59 -4.89 -20.43
CA HIS A 49 -5.64 -3.90 -20.29
C HIS A 49 -6.75 -4.18 -21.31
N ALA A 50 -8.00 -3.99 -20.89
CA ALA A 50 -9.16 -3.94 -21.77
C ALA A 50 -10.16 -2.91 -21.26
N GLY A 51 -10.64 -2.05 -22.16
CA GLY A 51 -11.77 -1.16 -21.93
C GLY A 51 -13.03 -1.70 -22.61
N LYS A 52 -14.19 -1.57 -21.96
CA LYS A 52 -15.49 -1.88 -22.55
C LYS A 52 -16.54 -0.91 -22.01
N LYS A 53 -17.63 -0.72 -22.76
CA LYS A 53 -18.79 -0.01 -22.22
C LYS A 53 -19.44 -0.80 -21.09
N GLY A 54 -19.82 -0.11 -20.03
CA GLY A 54 -20.56 -0.67 -18.90
C GLY A 54 -20.52 0.22 -17.66
N ASP A 55 -21.40 -0.11 -16.72
CA ASP A 55 -21.68 0.71 -15.55
C ASP A 55 -21.14 0.07 -14.26
N MET A 56 -21.28 0.78 -13.15
CA MET A 56 -20.91 0.30 -11.82
C MET A 56 -21.51 -1.08 -11.48
N ALA A 57 -22.78 -1.30 -11.85
CA ALA A 57 -23.45 -2.59 -11.64
C ALA A 57 -22.78 -3.73 -12.42
N ALA A 58 -22.40 -3.49 -13.67
CA ALA A 58 -21.69 -4.47 -14.48
C ALA A 58 -20.29 -4.75 -13.93
N LEU A 59 -19.60 -3.73 -13.42
CA LEU A 59 -18.33 -3.91 -12.71
C LEU A 59 -18.51 -4.76 -11.44
N GLN A 60 -19.52 -4.48 -10.62
CA GLN A 60 -19.83 -5.27 -9.42
C GLN A 60 -20.12 -6.75 -9.74
N GLN A 61 -20.82 -7.04 -10.84
CA GLN A 61 -21.02 -8.42 -11.27
C GLN A 61 -19.72 -9.12 -11.65
N ILE A 62 -18.80 -8.42 -12.32
CA ILE A 62 -17.47 -8.97 -12.66
C ILE A 62 -16.66 -9.24 -11.39
N ILE A 63 -16.72 -8.32 -10.41
CA ILE A 63 -16.06 -8.47 -9.11
C ILE A 63 -16.63 -9.69 -8.39
N ALA A 64 -17.95 -9.80 -8.27
CA ALA A 64 -18.61 -10.93 -7.62
C ALA A 64 -18.23 -12.27 -8.29
N LYS A 65 -18.22 -12.34 -9.62
CA LYS A 65 -17.79 -13.52 -10.37
C LYS A 65 -16.32 -13.87 -10.11
N LYS A 66 -15.44 -12.89 -9.92
CA LYS A 66 -14.02 -13.12 -9.63
C LYS A 66 -13.78 -13.58 -8.20
N VAL A 67 -14.45 -12.96 -7.23
CA VAL A 67 -14.33 -13.31 -5.81
C VAL A 67 -14.92 -14.69 -5.55
N ASN A 68 -16.09 -14.98 -6.11
CA ASN A 68 -16.79 -16.26 -5.93
C ASN A 68 -16.37 -17.34 -6.94
N GLY A 69 -15.48 -17.01 -7.88
CA GLY A 69 -15.01 -17.95 -8.90
C GLY A 69 -13.96 -18.93 -8.38
N GLN A 70 -13.50 -19.83 -9.26
CA GLN A 70 -12.51 -20.86 -8.90
C GLN A 70 -11.18 -20.30 -8.37
N ASN A 71 -10.77 -19.11 -8.83
CA ASN A 71 -9.49 -18.51 -8.46
C ASN A 71 -9.53 -17.76 -7.11
N ARG A 72 -10.70 -17.71 -6.43
CA ARG A 72 -10.92 -17.07 -5.12
C ARG A 72 -10.17 -15.75 -4.97
N TYR A 73 -10.46 -14.80 -5.85
CA TYR A 73 -9.84 -13.48 -5.77
C TYR A 73 -10.19 -12.81 -4.43
N GLN A 74 -9.19 -12.28 -3.75
CA GLN A 74 -9.37 -11.50 -2.52
C GLN A 74 -9.24 -10.01 -2.84
N LYS A 75 -10.06 -9.19 -2.18
CA LYS A 75 -9.94 -7.73 -2.25
C LYS A 75 -8.65 -7.30 -1.52
N VAL A 76 -7.77 -6.61 -2.23
CA VAL A 76 -6.51 -6.08 -1.70
C VAL A 76 -6.62 -4.61 -1.41
N ASP A 77 -7.27 -3.86 -2.31
CA ASP A 77 -7.32 -2.41 -2.22
C ASP A 77 -8.60 -1.89 -2.88
N GLU A 78 -9.13 -0.78 -2.38
CA GLU A 78 -10.19 -0.02 -3.02
C GLU A 78 -9.70 1.36 -3.41
N TYR A 79 -10.22 1.89 -4.50
CA TYR A 79 -9.98 3.25 -4.92
C TYR A 79 -11.22 4.08 -4.65
N HIS A 80 -11.03 5.18 -3.92
CA HIS A 80 -12.07 6.17 -3.70
C HIS A 80 -11.78 7.44 -4.52
N PRO A 81 -12.81 8.01 -5.17
CA PRO A 81 -12.65 9.26 -5.88
C PRO A 81 -12.22 10.35 -4.88
N ARG A 82 -11.25 11.19 -5.28
CA ARG A 82 -10.55 12.23 -4.49
C ARG A 82 -9.51 11.75 -3.49
N LEU A 83 -9.61 10.51 -3.02
CA LEU A 83 -8.80 10.02 -1.90
C LEU A 83 -7.71 9.05 -2.35
N GLY A 84 -7.82 8.54 -3.58
CA GLY A 84 -6.87 7.59 -4.13
C GLY A 84 -7.13 6.18 -3.61
N TRP A 85 -6.09 5.36 -3.70
CA TRP A 85 -6.09 3.98 -3.22
C TRP A 85 -6.03 3.92 -1.69
N GLU A 86 -6.83 3.06 -1.06
CA GLU A 86 -6.83 2.89 0.41
C GLU A 86 -5.42 2.61 0.97
N SER A 87 -4.62 1.78 0.28
CA SER A 87 -3.25 1.47 0.66
C SER A 87 -2.31 2.69 0.65
N GLN A 88 -2.60 3.72 -0.15
CA GLN A 88 -1.85 4.97 -0.13
C GLN A 88 -2.26 5.87 1.05
N ARG A 89 -3.49 5.70 1.56
CA ARG A 89 -4.00 6.46 2.71
C ARG A 89 -3.40 5.98 4.02
N HIS A 90 -3.04 4.69 4.11
CA HIS A 90 -2.29 4.14 5.23
C HIS A 90 -0.79 4.44 5.20
N LYS A 91 -0.28 5.05 4.12
CA LYS A 91 1.01 5.76 4.15
C LYS A 91 0.85 7.16 4.74
N THR A 92 0.12 7.29 5.85
CA THR A 92 0.54 8.27 6.83
C THR A 92 1.93 7.80 7.29
N PRO A 93 3.01 8.61 7.25
CA PRO A 93 4.16 8.27 8.07
C PRO A 93 3.60 8.02 9.46
N ALA A 94 3.87 6.85 10.03
CA ALA A 94 3.43 6.54 11.38
C ALA A 94 3.68 7.80 12.21
N ALA A 95 2.62 8.40 12.74
CA ALA A 95 2.79 9.36 13.81
C ALA A 95 3.71 8.64 14.79
N THR A 96 4.89 9.22 15.03
CA THR A 96 5.83 8.76 16.04
C THR A 96 4.99 8.26 17.21
N PRO A 97 5.09 6.97 17.61
CA PRO A 97 4.22 6.45 18.63
C PRO A 97 4.28 7.41 19.81
N ALA A 98 3.13 8.01 20.15
CA ALA A 98 3.05 8.81 21.36
C ALA A 98 3.58 7.91 22.49
N PRO A 99 4.62 8.32 23.23
CA PRO A 99 5.21 7.48 24.25
C PRO A 99 4.09 7.04 25.18
N ALA A 100 3.96 5.73 25.34
CA ALA A 100 2.95 5.12 26.21
C ALA A 100 2.91 5.84 27.57
N PRO A 101 1.74 6.03 28.19
CA PRO A 101 1.67 6.62 29.51
C PRO A 101 2.52 5.76 30.46
N LYS A 102 3.66 6.34 30.88
CA LYS A 102 4.61 5.70 31.78
C LYS A 102 3.84 5.32 33.05
N LYS A 103 3.62 4.01 33.23
CA LYS A 103 3.31 3.45 34.54
C LYS A 103 4.39 3.95 35.50
N ARG A 104 3.95 4.73 36.49
CA ARG A 104 4.76 5.24 37.59
C ARG A 104 5.43 4.06 38.28
N SER A 105 6.74 3.90 38.11
CA SER A 105 7.59 3.07 38.98
C SER A 105 9.07 3.44 38.76
N GLN A 106 9.59 4.13 39.78
CA GLN A 106 10.99 4.32 40.20
C GLN A 106 11.94 5.28 39.45
N PRO A 107 12.73 6.08 40.21
CA PRO A 107 13.81 6.91 39.67
C PRO A 107 15.05 6.06 39.29
N PRO A 108 15.86 6.53 38.33
CA PRO A 108 17.02 5.79 37.82
C PRO A 108 18.21 5.83 38.80
N PRO A 109 19.01 4.75 38.93
CA PRO A 109 20.33 4.83 39.52
C PRO A 109 21.29 5.60 38.59
N GLU A 110 22.10 6.47 39.19
CA GLU A 110 23.06 7.36 38.53
C GLU A 110 24.16 6.59 37.77
N PRO A 111 24.63 7.09 36.61
CA PRO A 111 25.70 6.44 35.86
C PRO A 111 27.06 6.66 36.53
N VAL A 112 27.72 5.56 36.91
CA VAL A 112 29.12 5.54 37.35
C VAL A 112 30.02 5.77 36.14
N PHE A 113 30.84 6.81 36.20
CA PHE A 113 31.82 7.19 35.18
C PHE A 113 33.09 6.33 35.36
N ASP A 114 33.26 5.29 34.54
CA ASP A 114 34.47 4.46 34.52
C ASP A 114 35.45 5.00 33.48
N GLY A 115 36.46 5.74 33.96
CA GLY A 115 37.52 6.30 33.15
C GLY A 115 38.37 5.21 32.52
N LYS A 116 38.41 5.18 31.19
CA LYS A 116 39.48 4.53 30.45
C LYS A 116 40.07 5.49 29.42
N GLU A 117 41.12 6.14 29.90
CA GLU A 117 42.21 6.80 29.19
C GLU A 117 42.40 6.32 27.74
N ALA A 118 42.25 7.25 26.79
CA ALA A 118 42.71 7.10 25.42
C ALA A 118 43.93 8.02 25.23
N PRO A 119 45.05 7.52 24.69
CA PRO A 119 46.27 8.31 24.56
C PRO A 119 46.12 9.47 23.56
N ASP A 120 46.71 10.58 23.98
CA ASP A 120 46.78 11.90 23.34
C ASP A 120 47.38 11.82 21.94
N ALA A 121 46.58 12.15 20.92
CA ALA A 121 47.06 12.46 19.58
C ALA A 121 46.67 13.92 19.26
N ALA A 122 47.52 14.84 19.72
CA ALA A 122 47.46 16.25 19.41
C ALA A 122 47.45 16.50 17.88
N ILE A 123 46.29 16.89 17.35
CA ILE A 123 46.19 17.41 15.98
C ILE A 123 46.44 18.93 16.05
N LYS A 124 47.68 19.34 15.76
CA LYS A 124 48.02 20.73 15.44
C LYS A 124 47.42 21.12 14.10
N TRP A 125 46.64 22.19 14.08
CA TRP A 125 46.24 22.88 12.85
C TRP A 125 47.13 24.12 12.71
N ASP A 126 47.98 24.13 11.69
CA ASP A 126 48.82 25.27 11.28
C ASP A 126 48.04 26.11 10.25
N PHE A 127 48.01 27.42 10.44
CA PHE A 127 47.48 28.43 9.51
C PHE A 127 48.50 29.56 9.37
#